data_AF-A0A1W9UIQ1-F1
#
_entry.id   AF-A0A1W9UIQ1-F1
#
_cell.length_a   1.000
_cell.length_b   1.000
_cell.length_c   1.000
_cell.angle_alpha   90.00
_cell.angle_beta   90.00
_cell.angle_gamma   90.00
#
_symmetry.space_group_name_H-M   'P 1'
#
loop_
_entity.id
_entity.type
_entity.pdbx_description
1 polymer ?
#
loop_
_entity_poly.entity_id
_entity_poly.type
_entity_poly.pdbx_seq_one_letter_code
_entity_poly.pdbx_strand_id
1 'polypeptide(L)'
;MQIHGGAGYMREFNVERHFRDVRVTNIYEGTSQLQIAAAIGGLMGHALDSLLNDWAAQEYGPELTDLKSRVEEATALFNRCVDHLKEQERATIDYYASDLADVAVGVINCWLTLQDARSTDRKRDLAAVYITETMPVVHGKDVQQNPKSCIMTVAHLPVQ
;
A
#
# COMPACT_ATOMS: atom_id res chain seq x y z
N MET A 1 -17.84 6.35 -12.11
CA MET A 1 -18.70 5.43 -12.88
C MET A 1 -19.80 4.86 -12.01
N GLN A 2 -19.50 3.99 -11.03
CA GLN A 2 -20.52 3.31 -10.22
C GLN A 2 -21.53 4.25 -9.52
N ILE A 3 -21.06 5.35 -8.93
CA ILE A 3 -21.93 6.34 -8.27
C ILE A 3 -22.97 6.96 -9.21
N HIS A 4 -22.67 7.07 -10.51
CA HIS A 4 -23.57 7.67 -11.50
C HIS A 4 -24.50 6.63 -12.19
N GLY A 5 -24.37 5.34 -11.86
CA GLY A 5 -25.13 4.27 -12.48
C GLY A 5 -25.06 4.27 -14.02
N GLY A 6 -26.20 4.06 -14.69
CA GLY A 6 -26.30 4.06 -16.16
C GLY A 6 -25.90 5.39 -16.81
N ALA A 7 -26.17 6.52 -16.15
CA ALA A 7 -25.80 7.85 -16.65
C ALA A 7 -24.28 8.03 -16.72
N GLY A 8 -23.52 7.29 -15.90
CA GLY A 8 -22.06 7.30 -15.95
C GLY A 8 -21.46 6.76 -17.26
N TYR A 9 -22.23 5.98 -18.04
CA TYR A 9 -21.80 5.46 -19.35
C TYR A 9 -22.18 6.38 -20.50
N MET A 10 -22.99 7.41 -20.24
CA MET A 10 -23.41 8.38 -21.24
C MET A 10 -22.40 9.51 -21.36
N ARG A 11 -22.33 10.13 -22.54
CA ARG A 11 -21.42 11.26 -22.81
C ARG A 11 -21.88 12.60 -22.21
N GLU A 12 -22.99 12.60 -21.48
CA GLU A 12 -23.51 13.78 -20.79
C GLU A 12 -22.63 14.20 -19.60
N PHE A 13 -21.93 13.25 -18.98
CA PHE A 13 -20.99 13.50 -17.88
C PHE A 13 -19.57 13.09 -18.29
N ASN A 14 -18.57 13.87 -17.85
CA ASN A 14 -17.16 13.62 -18.18
C ASN A 14 -16.57 12.35 -17.54
N VAL A 15 -17.31 11.65 -16.68
CA VAL A 15 -16.83 10.51 -15.90
C VAL A 15 -16.36 9.33 -16.78
N GLU A 16 -17.03 9.08 -17.91
CA GLU A 16 -16.59 8.05 -18.87
C GLU A 16 -15.27 8.41 -19.54
N ARG A 17 -15.10 9.69 -19.87
CA ARG A 17 -13.88 10.21 -20.49
C ARG A 17 -12.71 10.09 -19.51
N HIS A 18 -12.89 10.55 -18.27
CA HIS A 18 -11.87 10.39 -17.24
C HIS A 18 -11.49 8.93 -16.99
N PHE A 19 -12.47 8.01 -17.03
CA PHE A 19 -12.19 6.58 -16.91
C PHE A 19 -11.38 6.03 -18.10
N ARG A 20 -11.63 6.49 -19.33
CA ARG A 20 -10.78 6.14 -20.48
C ARG A 20 -9.37 6.72 -20.37
N ASP A 21 -9.28 8.00 -20.02
CA ASP A 21 -8.00 8.71 -19.96
C ASP A 21 -7.09 8.11 -18.89
N VAL A 22 -7.61 7.73 -17.72
CA VAL A 22 -6.79 7.13 -16.65
C VAL A 22 -6.22 5.76 -17.03
N ARG A 23 -6.84 5.02 -17.96
CA ARG A 23 -6.33 3.68 -18.31
C ARG A 23 -5.00 3.73 -19.02
N VAL A 24 -4.72 4.82 -19.72
CA VAL A 24 -3.50 4.95 -20.51
C VAL A 24 -2.27 5.29 -19.65
N THR A 25 -2.48 5.78 -18.42
CA THR A 25 -1.40 6.13 -17.49
C THR A 25 -0.63 4.91 -17.01
N ASN A 26 -1.18 3.70 -17.15
CA ASN A 26 -0.50 2.45 -16.80
C ASN A 26 0.43 1.94 -17.92
N ILE A 27 0.48 2.65 -19.06
CA ILE A 27 1.20 2.25 -20.27
C ILE A 27 2.21 3.33 -20.68
N TYR A 28 1.79 4.59 -20.70
CA TYR A 28 2.67 5.71 -21.03
C TYR A 28 3.62 6.04 -19.87
N GLU A 29 4.80 6.58 -20.19
CA GLU A 29 5.89 6.90 -19.25
C GLU A 29 6.45 5.70 -18.46
N GLY A 30 6.21 4.49 -18.98
CA GLY A 30 6.64 3.23 -18.39
C GLY A 30 5.43 2.42 -17.92
N THR A 31 5.41 1.13 -18.29
CA THR A 31 4.35 0.24 -17.85
C THR A 31 4.38 0.07 -16.33
N SER A 32 3.24 -0.24 -15.71
CA SER A 32 3.19 -0.50 -14.26
C SER A 32 4.24 -1.53 -13.81
N GLN A 33 4.51 -2.56 -14.63
CA GLN A 33 5.55 -3.55 -14.35
C GLN A 33 6.97 -2.96 -14.37
N LEU A 34 7.29 -2.08 -15.32
CA LEU A 34 8.60 -1.43 -15.40
C LEU A 34 8.83 -0.54 -14.16
N GLN A 35 7.79 0.19 -13.74
CA GLN A 35 7.83 1.04 -12.55
C GLN A 35 8.05 0.21 -11.27
N ILE A 36 7.35 -0.93 -11.14
CA ILE A 36 7.55 -1.87 -10.03
C ILE A 36 8.98 -2.42 -10.01
N ALA A 37 9.49 -2.85 -11.17
CA ALA A 37 10.85 -3.36 -11.30
C ALA A 37 11.92 -2.30 -10.95
N ALA A 38 11.66 -1.02 -11.23
CA ALA A 38 12.55 0.07 -10.84
C ALA A 38 12.48 0.36 -9.33
N ALA A 39 11.28 0.31 -8.73
CA ALA A 39 11.07 0.62 -7.31
C ALA A 39 11.58 -0.48 -6.38
N ILE A 40 11.48 -1.76 -6.78
CA ILE A 40 11.73 -2.89 -5.88
C ILE A 40 13.14 -2.88 -5.28
N GLY A 41 14.15 -2.47 -6.05
CA GLY A 41 15.53 -2.37 -5.56
C GLY A 41 15.66 -1.39 -4.39
N GLY A 42 14.99 -0.24 -4.47
CA GLY A 42 14.97 0.76 -3.39
C GLY A 42 14.17 0.27 -2.16
N LEU A 43 13.01 -0.35 -2.38
CA LEU A 43 12.20 -0.91 -1.30
C LEU A 43 12.96 -1.99 -0.52
N MET A 44 13.58 -2.93 -1.24
CA MET A 44 14.45 -3.94 -0.64
C MET A 44 15.68 -3.32 0.03
N GLY A 45 16.16 -2.18 -0.46
CA GLY A 45 17.24 -1.41 0.15
C GLY A 45 16.86 -0.61 1.40
N HIS A 46 15.64 -0.75 1.95
CA HIS A 46 15.14 0.09 3.06
C HIS A 46 15.14 1.59 2.76
N ALA A 47 14.93 1.98 1.50
CA ALA A 47 14.94 3.40 1.11
C ALA A 47 13.87 4.23 1.85
N LEU A 48 12.82 3.60 2.39
CA LEU A 48 11.75 4.26 3.11
C LEU A 48 12.00 4.37 4.62
N ASP A 49 12.89 3.58 5.21
CA ASP A 49 13.03 3.47 6.67
C ASP A 49 13.30 4.81 7.34
N SER A 50 14.23 5.61 6.80
CA SER A 50 14.53 6.95 7.33
C SER A 50 13.27 7.81 7.35
N LEU A 51 12.53 7.86 6.23
CA LEU A 51 11.33 8.68 6.10
C LEU A 51 10.23 8.22 7.07
N LEU A 52 9.99 6.92 7.17
CA LEU A 52 8.95 6.36 8.04
C LEU A 52 9.30 6.54 9.52
N ASN A 53 10.58 6.39 9.88
CA ASN A 53 11.05 6.66 11.24
C ASN A 53 10.93 8.13 11.61
N ASP A 54 11.26 9.04 10.68
CA ASP A 54 11.11 10.48 10.88
C ASP A 54 9.63 10.87 11.09
N TRP A 55 8.70 10.22 10.37
CA TRP A 55 7.26 10.40 10.59
C TRP A 55 6.79 9.80 11.91
N ALA A 56 7.23 8.59 12.25
CA ALA A 56 6.87 7.93 13.50
C ALA A 56 7.35 8.69 14.75
N ALA A 57 8.45 9.43 14.64
CA ALA A 57 8.99 10.26 15.70
C ALA A 57 8.19 11.55 15.96
N GLN A 58 7.27 11.95 15.07
CA GLN A 58 6.49 13.17 15.25
C GLN A 58 5.42 13.02 16.34
N GLU A 59 5.04 14.15 16.93
CA GLU A 59 3.91 14.23 17.88
C GLU A 59 2.59 14.50 17.13
N TYR A 60 1.64 13.57 17.29
CA TYR A 60 0.31 13.64 16.66
C TYR A 60 -0.80 14.05 17.63
N GLY A 61 -0.53 14.05 18.93
CA GLY A 61 -1.51 14.34 19.98
C GLY A 61 -2.31 13.11 20.44
N PRO A 62 -2.95 13.19 21.62
CA PRO A 62 -3.55 12.04 22.29
C PRO A 62 -4.69 11.39 21.49
N GLU A 63 -5.45 12.20 20.74
CA GLU A 63 -6.60 11.73 19.95
C GLU A 63 -6.22 10.81 18.78
N LEU A 64 -4.97 10.90 18.30
CA LEU A 64 -4.49 10.11 17.16
C LEU A 64 -3.61 8.93 17.59
N THR A 65 -3.43 8.70 18.90
CA THR A 65 -2.54 7.66 19.43
C THR A 65 -2.89 6.27 18.88
N ASP A 66 -4.17 5.89 18.95
CA ASP A 66 -4.63 4.58 18.48
C ASP A 66 -4.42 4.40 16.97
N LEU A 67 -4.69 5.45 16.19
CA LEU A 67 -4.45 5.43 14.75
C LEU A 67 -2.96 5.33 14.44
N LYS A 68 -2.11 6.10 15.14
CA LYS A 68 -0.66 6.03 15.02
C LYS A 68 -0.14 4.62 15.28
N SER A 69 -0.58 3.98 16.35
CA SER A 69 -0.17 2.61 16.68
C SER A 69 -0.52 1.60 15.58
N ARG A 70 -1.68 1.76 14.91
CA ARG A 70 -2.02 0.92 13.74
C ARG A 70 -1.12 1.17 12.54
N VAL A 71 -0.75 2.41 12.28
CA VAL A 71 0.19 2.74 11.19
C VAL A 71 1.60 2.23 11.49
N GLU A 72 2.04 2.29 12.76
CA GLU A 72 3.29 1.69 13.22
C GLU A 72 3.28 0.16 13.05
N GLU A 73 2.16 -0.50 13.36
CA GLU A 73 1.98 -1.94 13.12
C GLU A 73 2.08 -2.28 11.63
N ALA A 74 1.42 -1.52 10.76
CA ALA A 74 1.51 -1.70 9.31
C ALA A 74 2.94 -1.49 8.78
N THR A 75 3.66 -0.51 9.34
CA THR A 75 5.07 -0.24 9.03
C THR A 75 5.95 -1.41 9.44
N ALA A 76 5.74 -1.95 10.65
CA ALA A 76 6.47 -3.12 11.12
C ALA A 76 6.19 -4.34 10.23
N LEU A 77 4.95 -4.54 9.79
CA LEU A 77 4.60 -5.62 8.86
C LEU A 77 5.29 -5.46 7.51
N PHE A 78 5.26 -4.25 6.92
CA PHE A 78 5.99 -3.96 5.69
C PHE A 78 7.49 -4.29 5.81
N ASN A 79 8.14 -3.86 6.89
CA ASN A 79 9.56 -4.14 7.11
C ASN A 79 9.83 -5.64 7.23
N ARG A 80 8.98 -6.39 7.93
CA ARG A 80 9.09 -7.86 7.94
C ARG A 80 8.97 -8.46 6.54
N CYS A 81 8.05 -7.97 5.70
CA CYS A 81 7.91 -8.44 4.31
C CYS A 81 9.18 -8.19 3.50
N VAL A 82 9.77 -7.00 3.65
CA VAL A 82 11.05 -6.65 3.02
C VAL A 82 12.15 -7.60 3.46
N ASP A 83 12.33 -7.78 4.78
CA ASP A 83 13.38 -8.63 5.34
C ASP A 83 13.22 -10.08 4.89
N HIS A 84 12.00 -10.61 4.91
CA HIS A 84 11.73 -11.97 4.45
C HIS A 84 12.04 -12.16 2.97
N LEU A 85 11.63 -11.22 2.11
CA LEU A 85 11.88 -11.33 0.67
C LEU A 85 13.37 -11.27 0.32
N LYS A 86 14.21 -10.63 1.14
CA LYS A 86 15.67 -10.57 0.89
C LYS A 86 16.34 -11.93 0.94
N GLU A 87 15.78 -12.83 1.74
CA GLU A 87 16.30 -14.18 1.93
C GLU A 87 15.86 -15.14 0.82
N GLN A 88 14.96 -14.69 -0.07
CA GLN A 88 14.40 -15.50 -1.14
C GLN A 88 15.22 -15.42 -2.44
N GLU A 89 14.99 -16.38 -3.32
CA GLU A 89 15.54 -16.38 -4.67
C GLU A 89 14.94 -15.29 -5.56
N ARG A 90 15.67 -14.88 -6.60
CA ARG A 90 15.28 -13.77 -7.47
C ARG A 90 13.90 -13.94 -8.11
N ALA A 91 13.55 -15.17 -8.51
CA ALA A 91 12.26 -15.47 -9.11
C ALA A 91 11.09 -15.18 -8.15
N THR A 92 11.23 -15.54 -6.88
CA THR A 92 10.24 -15.26 -5.83
C THR A 92 10.14 -13.77 -5.55
N ILE A 93 11.27 -13.05 -5.50
CA ILE A 93 11.28 -11.59 -5.33
C ILE A 93 10.53 -10.91 -6.48
N ASP A 94 10.81 -11.28 -7.72
CA ASP A 94 10.16 -10.70 -8.89
C ASP A 94 8.66 -11.03 -8.93
N TYR A 95 8.27 -12.22 -8.47
CA TYR A 95 6.85 -12.62 -8.36
C TYR A 95 6.07 -11.74 -7.39
N TYR A 96 6.63 -11.42 -6.23
CA TYR A 96 5.97 -10.61 -5.19
C TYR A 96 6.25 -9.11 -5.28
N ALA A 97 7.00 -8.64 -6.28
CA ALA A 97 7.41 -7.25 -6.37
C ALA A 97 6.22 -6.28 -6.39
N SER A 98 5.14 -6.63 -7.11
CA SER A 98 3.92 -5.82 -7.12
C SER A 98 3.23 -5.80 -5.76
N ASP A 99 3.20 -6.94 -5.08
CA ASP A 99 2.54 -7.04 -3.78
C ASP A 99 3.28 -6.23 -2.72
N LEU A 100 4.61 -6.25 -2.73
CA LEU A 100 5.43 -5.46 -1.83
C LEU A 100 5.28 -3.95 -2.11
N ALA A 101 5.25 -3.57 -3.38
CA ALA A 101 5.02 -2.17 -3.78
C ALA A 101 3.65 -1.66 -3.32
N ASP A 102 2.59 -2.47 -3.45
CA ASP A 102 1.25 -2.12 -2.94
C ASP A 102 1.25 -1.92 -1.43
N VAL A 103 1.93 -2.80 -0.68
CA VAL A 103 2.06 -2.66 0.78
C VAL A 103 2.78 -1.37 1.11
N ALA A 104 3.90 -1.06 0.43
CA ALA A 104 4.64 0.18 0.64
C ALA A 104 3.75 1.41 0.40
N VAL A 105 2.98 1.44 -0.69
CA VAL A 105 2.04 2.53 -1.00
C VAL A 105 0.97 2.65 0.09
N GLY A 106 0.40 1.53 0.55
CA GLY A 106 -0.57 1.51 1.64
C GLY A 106 -0.02 2.12 2.93
N VAL A 107 1.20 1.74 3.32
CA VAL A 107 1.87 2.28 4.51
C VAL A 107 2.14 3.77 4.37
N ILE A 108 2.69 4.22 3.23
CA ILE A 108 2.95 5.63 2.96
C ILE A 108 1.66 6.45 3.05
N ASN A 109 0.58 5.98 2.42
CA ASN A 109 -0.71 6.68 2.46
C ASN A 109 -1.31 6.72 3.87
N CYS A 110 -1.15 5.66 4.67
CA CYS A 110 -1.56 5.67 6.07
C CYS A 110 -0.80 6.75 6.87
N TRP A 111 0.51 6.88 6.69
CA TRP A 111 1.28 7.95 7.33
C TRP A 111 0.87 9.35 6.86
N LEU A 112 0.65 9.54 5.56
CA LEU A 112 0.25 10.83 5.01
C LEU A 112 -1.15 11.24 5.48
N THR A 113 -2.10 10.31 5.49
CA THR A 113 -3.47 10.57 6.01
C THR A 113 -3.46 10.84 7.50
N LEU A 114 -2.61 10.16 8.28
CA LEU A 114 -2.42 10.46 9.71
C LEU A 114 -1.81 11.85 9.94
N GLN A 115 -0.86 12.30 9.11
CA GLN A 115 -0.33 13.65 9.17
C GLN A 115 -1.42 14.69 8.87
N ASP A 116 -2.21 14.46 7.83
CA ASP A 116 -3.35 15.30 7.44
C ASP A 116 -4.43 15.40 8.54
N ALA A 117 -4.64 14.32 9.32
CA ALA A 117 -5.62 14.26 10.40
C ALA A 117 -5.43 15.36 11.45
N ARG A 118 -4.21 15.87 11.62
CA ARG A 118 -3.89 16.96 12.56
C ARG A 118 -4.57 18.29 12.21
N SER A 119 -4.99 18.48 10.96
CA SER A 119 -5.48 19.76 10.44
C SER A 119 -6.96 20.05 10.74
N THR A 120 -7.83 19.04 10.72
CA THR A 120 -9.29 19.23 10.84
C THR A 120 -9.97 17.93 11.26
N ASP A 121 -11.07 18.02 12.01
CA ASP A 121 -11.88 16.86 12.43
C ASP A 121 -12.28 15.97 11.25
N ARG A 122 -12.74 16.58 10.13
CA ARG A 122 -13.07 15.85 8.88
C ARG A 122 -11.90 15.00 8.36
N LYS A 123 -10.66 15.48 8.51
CA LYS A 123 -9.46 14.75 8.09
C LYS A 123 -9.12 13.63 9.07
N ARG A 124 -9.44 13.78 10.36
CA ARG A 124 -9.35 12.68 11.35
C ARG A 124 -10.31 11.56 11.00
N ASP A 125 -11.57 11.89 10.71
CA ASP A 125 -12.56 10.89 10.30
C ASP A 125 -12.12 10.14 9.03
N LEU A 126 -11.60 10.88 8.04
CA LEU A 126 -11.06 10.29 6.82
C LEU A 126 -9.89 9.35 7.10
N ALA A 127 -8.93 9.77 7.94
CA ALA A 127 -7.79 8.94 8.30
C ALA A 127 -8.23 7.69 9.05
N ALA A 128 -9.20 7.79 9.96
CA ALA A 128 -9.74 6.67 10.69
C ALA A 128 -10.36 5.61 9.76
N VAL A 129 -11.16 6.05 8.78
CA VAL A 129 -11.75 5.15 7.77
C VAL A 129 -10.65 4.53 6.91
N TYR A 130 -9.77 5.36 6.32
CA TYR A 130 -8.73 4.89 5.40
C TYR A 130 -7.78 3.89 6.05
N ILE A 131 -7.26 4.20 7.25
CA ILE A 131 -6.34 3.32 7.97
C ILE A 131 -7.06 2.00 8.28
N THR A 132 -8.29 2.05 8.79
CA THR A 132 -9.05 0.84 9.15
C THR A 132 -9.36 -0.05 7.93
N GLU A 133 -9.67 0.53 6.77
CA GLU A 133 -9.92 -0.22 5.54
C GLU A 133 -8.64 -0.77 4.89
N THR A 134 -7.51 -0.08 5.09
CA THR A 134 -6.22 -0.50 4.53
C THR A 134 -5.60 -1.64 5.34
N MET A 135 -5.77 -1.66 6.67
CA MET A 135 -5.17 -2.69 7.55
C MET A 135 -5.44 -4.13 7.07
N PRO A 136 -6.68 -4.56 6.76
CA PRO A 136 -6.94 -5.92 6.26
C PRO A 136 -6.21 -6.28 4.97
N VAL A 137 -5.94 -5.30 4.10
CA VAL A 137 -5.20 -5.54 2.85
C VAL A 137 -3.72 -5.75 3.15
N VAL A 138 -3.15 -4.97 4.07
CA VAL A 138 -1.78 -5.13 4.54
C VAL A 138 -1.62 -6.47 5.26
N HIS A 139 -2.54 -6.79 6.20
CA HIS A 139 -2.55 -8.07 6.92
C HIS A 139 -2.89 -9.28 6.05
N GLY A 140 -3.71 -9.14 5.01
CA GLY A 140 -4.02 -10.23 4.08
C GLY A 140 -2.83 -10.66 3.22
N LYS A 141 -1.78 -9.83 3.18
CA LYS A 141 -0.48 -10.16 2.60
C LYS A 141 0.52 -10.69 3.65
N ASP A 142 0.14 -10.72 4.93
CA ASP A 142 0.84 -11.34 6.08
C ASP A 142 0.44 -12.83 6.27
N VAL A 143 1.37 -13.64 6.78
CA VAL A 143 1.31 -15.13 6.84
C VAL A 143 0.11 -15.65 7.60
N GLN A 144 -0.32 -14.95 8.66
CA GLN A 144 -1.19 -15.57 9.66
C GLN A 144 -2.65 -15.70 9.23
N GLN A 145 -3.11 -15.00 8.18
CA GLN A 145 -4.53 -14.99 7.81
C GLN A 145 -4.84 -15.60 6.43
N ASN A 146 -3.90 -15.64 5.48
CA ASN A 146 -4.15 -16.24 4.16
C ASN A 146 -2.91 -16.92 3.54
N PRO A 147 -2.81 -18.26 3.59
CA PRO A 147 -1.62 -18.97 3.12
C PRO A 147 -1.42 -18.97 1.60
N LYS A 148 -2.41 -18.54 0.79
CA LYS A 148 -2.33 -18.60 -0.69
C LYS A 148 -1.95 -17.28 -1.38
N SER A 149 -1.97 -16.15 -0.67
CA SER A 149 -1.72 -14.81 -1.23
C SER A 149 -0.44 -14.15 -0.73
N CYS A 150 0.39 -14.89 -0.02
CA CYS A 150 1.30 -14.29 0.95
C CYS A 150 2.74 -14.25 0.43
N ILE A 151 3.32 -13.05 0.49
CA ILE A 151 4.74 -12.74 0.24
C ILE A 151 5.66 -13.61 1.10
N MET A 152 5.18 -14.07 2.25
CA MET A 152 5.96 -14.83 3.24
C MET A 152 5.66 -16.34 3.30
N THR A 153 4.67 -16.87 2.56
CA THR A 153 4.24 -18.28 2.70
C THR A 153 4.93 -19.24 1.70
N VAL A 154 5.79 -18.76 0.80
CA VAL A 154 6.40 -19.63 -0.23
C VAL A 154 7.40 -20.64 0.33
N ALA A 155 7.75 -20.58 1.62
CA ALA A 155 8.64 -21.55 2.26
C ALA A 155 8.02 -22.91 2.63
N HIS A 156 6.74 -23.21 2.34
CA HIS A 156 6.08 -24.47 2.80
C HIS A 156 5.45 -25.35 1.71
N LEU A 157 5.64 -25.04 0.43
CA LEU A 157 5.27 -25.97 -0.64
C LEU A 157 6.52 -26.75 -1.06
N PRO A 158 6.61 -28.07 -0.76
CA PRO A 158 7.67 -28.88 -1.32
C PRO A 158 7.51 -28.86 -2.84
N VAL A 159 8.54 -28.40 -3.53
CA VAL A 159 8.72 -28.65 -4.97
C VAL A 159 8.71 -30.17 -5.15
N GLN A 160 7.62 -30.69 -5.71
CA GLN A 160 7.58 -32.01 -6.34
C GLN A 160 7.77 -31.85 -7.84
#